data_AF-A0A087UIF7-F1
#
_entry.id   AF-A0A087UIF7-F1
#
_cell.length_a   1.000
_cell.length_b   1.000
_cell.length_c   1.000
_cell.angle_alpha   90.00
_cell.angle_beta   90.00
_cell.angle_gamma   90.00
#
_symmetry.space_group_name_H-M   'P 1'
#
loop_
_entity.id
_entity.type
_entity.pdbx_description
1 polymer ?
#
loop_
_entity_poly.entity_id
_entity_poly.type
_entity_poly.pdbx_seq_one_letter_code
_entity_poly.pdbx_strand_id
1 'polypeptide(L)'
;MEEILSSSVSLEKSFEYSFLHQWLGRGLLTSTGLKWKSRRRLLTPSFHFRILEDFLPVFNNQATVLVKKIRAQADKEYIDIIP
;
A
#
# COMPACT_ATOMS: atom_id res chain seq x y z
N MET A 1 12.39 17.83 8.55
CA MET A 1 12.05 16.55 7.87
C MET A 1 10.77 16.68 7.07
N GLU A 2 9.69 17.20 7.66
CA GLU A 2 8.44 17.52 6.95
C GLU A 2 8.63 18.42 5.73
N GLU A 3 9.49 19.45 5.82
CA GLU A 3 9.83 20.36 4.71
C GLU A 3 10.49 19.67 3.51
N ILE A 4 11.28 18.62 3.76
CA ILE A 4 11.91 17.82 2.69
C ILE A 4 10.86 16.90 2.04
N LEU A 5 9.99 16.29 2.86
CA LEU A 5 8.97 15.35 2.42
C LEU A 5 7.79 16.02 1.69
N SER A 6 7.47 17.27 2.02
CA SER A 6 6.45 18.06 1.35
C SER A 6 6.98 18.81 0.13
N SER A 7 8.31 18.90 -0.04
CA SER A 7 8.92 19.56 -1.18
C SER A 7 8.60 18.82 -2.49
N SER A 8 8.16 19.57 -3.50
CA SER A 8 7.93 19.03 -4.86
C SER A 8 9.18 19.05 -5.75
N VAL A 9 10.31 19.47 -5.15
CA VAL A 9 11.60 19.71 -5.78
C VAL A 9 12.53 18.50 -5.61
N SER A 10 12.61 17.89 -4.42
CA SER A 10 13.40 16.69 -4.17
C SER A 10 12.52 15.44 -4.24
N LEU A 11 12.44 14.84 -5.44
CA LEU A 11 11.73 13.56 -5.68
C LEU A 11 12.68 12.39 -5.90
N GLU A 12 13.92 12.54 -5.47
CA GLU A 12 14.90 11.47 -5.42
C GLU A 12 14.45 10.42 -4.39
N LYS A 13 14.58 9.14 -4.76
CA LYS A 13 14.32 8.04 -3.84
C LYS A 13 15.64 7.66 -3.19
N SER A 14 15.58 7.37 -1.90
CA SER A 14 16.76 6.91 -1.18
C SER A 14 17.24 5.56 -1.72
N PHE A 15 18.51 5.25 -1.48
CA PHE A 15 19.19 4.07 -2.04
C PHE A 15 18.46 2.75 -1.73
N GLU A 16 17.73 2.66 -0.63
CA GLU A 16 16.96 1.48 -0.22
C GLU A 16 15.88 1.10 -1.24
N TYR A 17 15.37 2.06 -2.04
CA TYR A 17 14.43 1.76 -3.12
C TYR A 17 15.05 0.93 -4.25
N SER A 18 16.39 0.89 -4.34
CA SER A 18 17.09 0.05 -5.32
C SER A 18 16.87 -1.44 -5.09
N PHE A 19 16.67 -1.88 -3.84
CA PHE A 19 16.36 -3.27 -3.51
C PHE A 19 15.01 -3.71 -4.09
N LEU A 20 14.07 -2.77 -4.25
CA LEU A 20 12.75 -3.03 -4.82
C LEU A 20 12.74 -3.08 -6.35
N HIS A 21 13.82 -2.65 -7.02
CA HIS A 21 13.86 -2.63 -8.49
C HIS A 21 13.74 -4.02 -9.12
N GLN A 22 14.25 -5.07 -8.46
CA GLN A 22 14.16 -6.44 -8.99
C GLN A 22 12.72 -6.96 -9.00
N TRP A 23 11.88 -6.46 -8.10
CA TRP A 23 10.49 -6.94 -7.95
C TRP A 23 9.47 -5.99 -8.60
N LEU A 24 9.63 -4.69 -8.40
CA LEU A 24 8.68 -3.65 -8.82
C LEU A 24 9.17 -2.82 -10.02
N GLY A 25 10.35 -3.13 -10.55
CA GLY A 25 10.98 -2.37 -11.61
C GLY A 25 11.15 -0.90 -11.24
N ARG A 26 11.08 0.00 -12.23
CA ARG A 26 11.02 1.46 -12.04
C ARG A 26 9.59 1.99 -12.20
N GLY A 27 8.67 1.44 -11.40
CA GLY A 27 7.24 1.74 -11.35
C GLY A 27 6.89 2.93 -10.45
N LEU A 28 5.62 3.04 -10.00
CA LEU A 28 5.15 4.19 -9.20
C LEU A 28 5.97 4.38 -7.91
N LEU A 29 6.27 3.31 -7.19
CA LEU A 29 6.97 3.39 -5.90
C LEU A 29 8.45 3.77 -6.05
N THR A 30 9.10 3.25 -7.08
CA THR A 30 10.56 3.28 -7.27
C THR A 30 11.03 4.30 -8.30
N SER A 31 10.14 4.88 -9.10
CA SER A 31 10.48 5.98 -10.01
C SER A 31 10.66 7.30 -9.26
N THR A 32 11.49 8.17 -9.84
CA THR A 32 11.81 9.51 -9.33
C THR A 32 11.32 10.59 -10.30
N GLY A 33 11.33 11.84 -9.83
CA GLY A 33 11.18 13.04 -10.67
C GLY A 33 9.90 13.05 -11.53
N LEU A 34 10.05 13.43 -12.81
CA LEU A 34 8.93 13.58 -13.75
C LEU A 34 8.20 12.25 -14.03
N LYS A 35 8.93 11.13 -14.06
CA LYS A 35 8.35 9.80 -14.28
C LYS A 35 7.40 9.43 -13.15
N TRP A 36 7.80 9.71 -11.91
CA TRP A 36 6.95 9.55 -10.75
C TRP A 36 5.73 10.47 -10.79
N LYS A 37 5.94 11.78 -11.07
CA LYS A 37 4.84 12.77 -11.13
C LYS A 37 3.76 12.35 -12.14
N SER A 38 4.17 11.96 -13.34
CA SER A 38 3.27 11.53 -14.41
C SER A 38 2.46 10.28 -14.01
N ARG A 39 3.13 9.25 -13.48
CA ARG A 39 2.47 7.99 -13.08
C ARG A 39 1.54 8.18 -11.88
N ARG A 40 1.95 9.00 -10.90
CA ARG A 40 1.11 9.33 -9.74
C ARG A 40 -0.16 10.06 -10.20
N ARG A 41 -0.04 11.08 -11.06
CA ARG A 41 -1.19 11.82 -11.60
C ARG A 41 -2.17 10.91 -12.33
N LEU A 42 -1.68 9.94 -13.09
CA LEU A 42 -2.52 8.98 -13.81
C LEU A 42 -3.30 8.05 -12.86
N LEU A 43 -2.70 7.65 -11.73
CA LEU A 43 -3.27 6.68 -10.79
C LEU A 43 -4.13 7.30 -9.70
N THR A 44 -3.88 8.55 -9.29
CA THR A 44 -4.69 9.25 -8.28
C THR A 44 -6.21 9.17 -8.48
N PRO A 45 -6.79 9.32 -9.69
CA PRO A 45 -8.25 9.19 -9.85
C PRO A 45 -8.77 7.79 -9.53
N SER A 46 -7.96 6.73 -9.69
CA SER A 46 -8.31 5.36 -9.30
C SER A 46 -8.30 5.13 -7.79
N PHE A 47 -7.88 6.12 -6.99
CA PHE A 47 -7.94 6.12 -5.52
C PHE A 47 -8.84 7.24 -4.99
N HIS A 48 -9.80 7.71 -5.79
CA HIS A 48 -10.78 8.70 -5.34
C HIS A 48 -11.68 8.10 -4.24
N PHE A 49 -12.07 8.89 -3.23
CA PHE A 49 -12.80 8.40 -2.04
C PHE A 49 -13.96 7.45 -2.32
N ARG A 50 -14.73 7.69 -3.39
CA ARG A 50 -15.83 6.83 -3.82
C ARG A 50 -15.42 5.38 -4.11
N ILE A 51 -14.19 5.14 -4.59
CA ILE A 51 -13.72 3.77 -4.82
C ILE A 51 -13.52 3.01 -3.51
N LEU A 52 -13.24 3.70 -2.39
CA LEU A 52 -13.12 3.05 -1.09
C LEU A 52 -14.47 2.47 -0.66
N GLU A 53 -15.58 3.14 -0.98
CA GLU A 53 -16.94 2.64 -0.75
C GLU A 53 -17.18 1.34 -1.53
N ASP A 54 -16.72 1.26 -2.77
CA ASP A 54 -16.82 0.06 -3.61
C ASP A 54 -15.99 -1.12 -3.05
N PHE A 55 -14.91 -0.84 -2.28
CA PHE A 55 -14.10 -1.86 -1.62
C PHE A 55 -14.64 -2.30 -0.24
N LEU A 56 -15.55 -1.54 0.39
CA LEU A 56 -16.10 -1.90 1.70
C LEU A 56 -16.73 -3.30 1.74
N PRO A 57 -17.52 -3.74 0.75
CA PRO A 57 -18.06 -5.11 0.74
C PRO A 57 -16.96 -6.17 0.76
N VAL A 58 -15.86 -5.94 0.04
CA VAL A 58 -14.72 -6.87 -0.02
C VAL A 58 -14.01 -6.91 1.33
N PHE A 59 -13.73 -5.76 1.94
CA PHE A 59 -13.11 -5.69 3.26
C PHE A 59 -13.97 -6.36 4.33
N ASN A 60 -15.28 -6.12 4.33
CA ASN A 60 -16.21 -6.75 5.28
C ASN A 60 -16.25 -8.28 5.11
N ASN A 61 -16.23 -8.76 3.87
CA ASN A 61 -16.19 -10.20 3.60
C ASN A 61 -14.87 -10.82 4.12
N GLN A 62 -13.72 -10.22 3.79
CA GLN A 62 -12.43 -10.73 4.25
C GLN A 62 -12.25 -10.63 5.77
N ALA A 63 -12.76 -9.58 6.41
CA ALA A 63 -12.81 -9.45 7.86
C ALA A 63 -13.66 -10.57 8.49
N THR A 64 -14.81 -10.90 7.89
CA THR A 64 -15.66 -12.01 8.33
C THR A 64 -14.93 -13.36 8.21
N VAL A 65 -14.21 -13.58 7.10
CA VAL A 65 -13.38 -14.78 6.90
C VAL A 65 -12.29 -14.87 7.96
N LEU A 66 -11.59 -13.77 8.25
CA LEU A 66 -10.56 -13.71 9.28
C LEU A 66 -11.14 -14.04 10.66
N VAL A 67 -12.26 -13.43 11.04
CA VAL A 67 -12.95 -13.70 12.32
C VAL A 67 -13.33 -15.17 12.43
N LYS A 68 -13.83 -15.80 11.36
CA LYS A 68 -14.14 -17.24 11.36
C LYS A 68 -12.89 -18.09 11.61
N LYS A 69 -11.76 -17.77 10.98
CA LYS A 69 -10.48 -18.48 11.18
C LYS A 69 -9.94 -18.32 12.61
N ILE A 70 -10.09 -17.14 13.19
CA ILE A 70 -9.67 -16.86 14.58
C ILE A 70 -10.58 -17.62 15.56
N ARG A 71 -11.90 -17.58 15.37
CA ARG A 71 -12.86 -18.31 16.21
C ARG A 71 -12.63 -19.82 16.21
N ALA A 72 -12.28 -20.41 15.07
CA ALA A 72 -11.95 -21.82 14.96
C ALA A 72 -10.71 -22.23 15.78
N GLN A 73 -9.93 -21.26 16.27
CA GLN A 73 -8.74 -21.47 17.08
C GLN A 73 -8.89 -20.89 18.49
N ALA A 74 -10.11 -20.56 18.91
CA ALA A 74 -10.38 -19.89 20.19
C ALA A 74 -9.97 -20.73 21.41
N ASP A 75 -9.90 -22.06 21.27
CA ASP A 75 -9.48 -22.97 22.34
C ASP A 75 -7.95 -23.09 22.46
N LYS A 76 -7.18 -22.42 21.59
CA LYS A 76 -5.71 -22.38 21.69
C LYS A 76 -5.27 -21.28 22.66
N GLU A 77 -4.18 -21.55 23.38
CA GLU A 77 -3.58 -20.60 24.33
C GLU A 77 -3.09 -19.32 23.65
N TYR A 78 -2.64 -19.41 22.41
CA TYR A 78 -2.28 -18.27 21.57
C TYR A 78 -2.58 -18.53 20.10
N ILE A 79 -2.74 -17.45 19.34
CA ILE A 79 -2.93 -17.47 17.90
C ILE A 79 -1.84 -16.61 17.29
N ASP A 80 -1.06 -17.19 16.37
CA ASP A 80 -0.15 -16.41 15.54
C ASP A 80 -0.94 -15.71 14.44
N ILE A 81 -0.92 -14.38 14.48
CA ILE A 81 -1.63 -13.52 13.51
C ILE A 81 -0.73 -13.09 12.35
N ILE A 82 0.56 -13.45 12.41
CA ILE A 82 1.55 -13.21 11.36
C ILE A 82 1.94 -14.58 10.77
N PRO A 83 1.88 -14.77 9.45
CA PRO A 83 2.36 -16.01 8.82
C PRO A 83 3.87 -16.21 8.98
#